data_AF-A0A167MCV6-F1
#
_entry.id   AF-A0A167MCV6-F1
#
_cell.length_a   1.000
_cell.length_b   1.000
_cell.length_c   1.000
_cell.angle_alpha   90.00
_cell.angle_beta   90.00
_cell.angle_gamma   90.00
#
_symmetry.space_group_name_H-M   'P 1'
#
loop_
_entity.id
_entity.type
_entity.pdbx_description
1 polymer ?
#
loop_
_entity_poly.entity_id
_entity_poly.type
_entity_poly.pdbx_seq_one_letter_code
_entity_poly.pdbx_strand_id
1 'polypeptide(L)'
;AICPRFVKQQCSKTEQNCLLSHTPTANNMPHCLYFQRGRCKNESCIFPHVSVSPDAPVCKLFALEGYCPKGLECHSKHVHVCPEFAETAKCSNANCRLPHVAQSTSKDKHA
;
A
#
# COMPACT_ATOMS: atom_id res chain seq x y z
N ALA A 1 4.71 -10.07 -4.50
CA ALA A 1 4.94 -8.69 -4.03
C ALA A 1 6.18 -8.06 -4.66
N ILE A 2 6.21 -6.72 -4.74
CA ILE A 2 7.44 -5.95 -4.99
C ILE A 2 8.40 -6.10 -3.80
N CYS A 3 9.72 -6.14 -4.05
CA CYS A 3 10.72 -6.20 -2.99
C CYS A 3 10.83 -4.86 -2.25
N PRO A 4 10.52 -4.77 -0.94
CA PRO A 4 10.59 -3.49 -0.22
C PRO A 4 12.01 -2.94 -0.12
N ARG A 5 13.02 -3.82 -0.09
CA ARG A 5 14.43 -3.41 -0.12
C ARG A 5 14.82 -2.84 -1.47
N PHE A 6 14.31 -3.40 -2.57
CA PHE A 6 14.55 -2.87 -3.91
C PHE A 6 13.94 -1.48 -4.08
N VAL A 7 12.70 -1.28 -3.62
CA VAL A 7 12.03 0.04 -3.66
C VAL A 7 12.83 1.10 -2.91
N LYS A 8 13.51 0.71 -1.82
CA LYS A 8 14.40 1.58 -1.04
C LYS A 8 15.83 1.66 -1.57
N GLN A 9 16.14 1.03 -2.70
CA GLN A 9 17.49 0.91 -3.28
C GLN A 9 18.51 0.26 -2.32
N GLN A 10 18.04 -0.69 -1.50
CA GLN A 10 18.80 -1.39 -0.45
C GLN A 10 18.85 -2.92 -0.68
N CYS A 11 18.38 -3.41 -1.83
CA CYS A 11 18.48 -4.84 -2.15
C CYS A 11 19.83 -5.13 -2.81
N SER A 12 20.63 -6.01 -2.21
CA SER A 12 21.91 -6.47 -2.76
C SER A 12 21.79 -7.67 -3.70
N LYS A 13 20.60 -8.28 -3.81
CA LYS A 13 20.35 -9.42 -4.70
C LYS A 13 20.02 -8.94 -6.11
N THR A 14 20.38 -9.72 -7.12
CA THR A 14 19.87 -9.52 -8.49
C THR A 14 18.40 -9.93 -8.57
N GLU A 15 17.70 -9.53 -9.64
CA GLU A 15 16.29 -9.89 -9.84
C GLU A 15 16.08 -11.41 -9.87
N GLN A 16 17.01 -12.17 -10.45
CA GLN A 16 16.95 -13.63 -10.53
C GLN A 16 17.15 -14.32 -9.17
N ASN A 17 17.84 -13.65 -8.23
CA ASN A 17 18.20 -14.20 -6.92
C ASN A 17 17.31 -13.68 -5.78
N CYS A 18 16.48 -12.68 -6.06
CA CYS A 18 15.51 -12.15 -5.11
C CYS A 18 14.20 -12.92 -5.20
N LEU A 19 13.65 -13.35 -4.06
CA LEU A 19 12.35 -14.04 -4.01
C LEU A 19 11.17 -13.09 -4.24
N LEU A 20 11.42 -11.78 -4.31
CA LEU A 20 10.42 -10.76 -4.53
C LEU A 20 10.75 -9.99 -5.82
N SER A 21 9.72 -9.47 -6.49
CA SER A 21 9.89 -8.80 -7.78
C SER A 21 10.72 -7.52 -7.63
N HIS A 22 11.60 -7.27 -8.61
CA HIS A 22 12.31 -5.99 -8.80
C HIS A 22 11.70 -5.17 -9.94
N THR A 23 10.55 -5.59 -10.47
CA THR A 23 9.85 -4.90 -11.55
C THR A 23 8.57 -4.27 -10.98
N PRO A 24 8.53 -2.94 -10.80
CA PRO A 24 7.32 -2.22 -10.40
C PRO A 24 6.18 -2.42 -11.38
N THR A 25 5.01 -2.81 -10.88
CA THR A 25 3.76 -2.81 -11.65
C THR A 25 2.62 -2.25 -10.80
N ALA A 26 1.52 -1.84 -11.43
CA ALA A 26 0.33 -1.40 -10.72
C ALA A 26 -0.25 -2.48 -9.78
N ASN A 27 -0.01 -3.76 -10.12
CA ASN A 27 -0.51 -4.89 -9.35
C ASN A 27 0.29 -5.13 -8.07
N ASN A 28 1.60 -4.83 -8.05
CA ASN A 28 2.50 -5.19 -6.97
C ASN A 28 3.03 -4.01 -6.15
N MET A 29 2.80 -2.77 -6.60
CA MET A 29 3.28 -1.56 -5.95
C MET A 29 2.17 -0.88 -5.12
N PRO A 30 2.48 -0.37 -3.91
CA PRO A 30 1.52 0.43 -3.16
C PRO A 30 1.18 1.73 -3.88
N HIS A 31 -0.01 2.27 -3.63
CA HIS A 31 -0.40 3.56 -4.19
C HIS A 31 0.50 4.68 -3.64
N CYS A 32 0.75 5.69 -4.47
CA CYS A 32 1.55 6.85 -4.07
C CYS A 32 0.87 7.64 -2.96
N LEU A 33 1.40 7.57 -1.73
CA LEU A 33 0.87 8.31 -0.57
C LEU A 33 0.84 9.82 -0.80
N TYR A 34 1.81 10.36 -1.53
CA TYR A 34 1.85 11.79 -1.85
C TYR A 34 0.77 12.17 -2.86
N PHE A 35 0.47 11.30 -3.83
CA PHE A 35 -0.61 11.52 -4.78
C PHE A 35 -1.97 11.47 -4.08
N GLN A 36 -2.19 10.50 -3.18
CA GLN A 36 -3.41 10.43 -2.35
C GLN A 36 -3.67 11.72 -1.54
N ARG A 37 -2.60 12.47 -1.24
CA ARG A 37 -2.66 13.73 -0.49
C ARG A 37 -2.61 14.98 -1.40
N GLY A 38 -2.62 14.81 -2.72
CA GLY A 38 -2.52 15.90 -3.70
C GLY A 38 -1.16 16.62 -3.73
N ARG A 39 -0.07 15.95 -3.31
CA ARG A 39 1.27 16.54 -3.14
C ARG A 39 2.38 15.92 -4.00
N CYS A 40 2.09 14.84 -4.73
CA CYS A 40 3.11 14.26 -5.62
C CYS A 40 3.35 15.17 -6.83
N LYS A 41 4.61 15.51 -7.10
CA LYS A 41 5.04 16.28 -8.27
C LYS A 41 6.01 15.51 -9.17
N ASN A 42 6.30 14.25 -8.83
CA ASN A 42 7.22 13.42 -9.62
C ASN A 42 6.46 12.82 -10.80
N GLU A 43 6.78 13.24 -12.02
CA GLU A 43 6.17 12.70 -13.24
C GLU A 43 6.58 11.26 -13.52
N SER A 44 7.78 10.87 -13.11
CA SER A 44 8.31 9.51 -13.20
C SER A 44 8.12 8.73 -11.88
N CYS A 45 6.99 8.94 -11.19
CA CYS A 45 6.74 8.27 -9.93
C CYS A 45 6.53 6.76 -10.15
N ILE A 46 7.36 5.94 -9.50
CA ILE A 46 7.23 4.48 -9.55
C ILE A 46 6.01 3.96 -8.78
N PHE A 47 5.41 4.80 -7.94
CA PHE A 47 4.21 4.46 -7.17
C PHE A 47 2.96 4.86 -7.97
N PRO A 48 2.02 3.94 -8.23
CA PRO A 48 0.81 4.24 -8.98
C PRO A 48 0.02 5.43 -8.43
N HIS A 49 -0.33 6.35 -9.32
CA HIS A 49 -1.20 7.50 -9.06
C HIS A 49 -2.66 7.12 -9.32
N VAL A 50 -3.25 6.34 -8.41
CA VAL A 50 -4.67 5.91 -8.48
C VAL A 50 -5.50 6.76 -7.53
N SER A 51 -6.60 7.36 -7.98
CA SER A 51 -7.51 8.07 -7.05
C SER A 51 -8.42 7.06 -6.36
N VAL A 52 -8.36 6.98 -5.03
CA VAL A 52 -9.28 6.17 -4.23
C VAL A 52 -9.94 7.04 -3.17
N SER A 53 -11.17 6.70 -2.78
CA SER A 53 -11.87 7.45 -1.72
C SER A 53 -11.03 7.48 -0.42
N PRO A 54 -11.00 8.61 0.30
CA PRO A 54 -10.42 8.67 1.64
C PRO A 54 -11.01 7.64 2.61
N ASP A 55 -12.25 7.20 2.39
CA ASP A 55 -12.94 6.18 3.19
C ASP A 55 -12.84 4.77 2.58
N ALA A 56 -12.18 4.62 1.43
CA ALA A 56 -12.01 3.32 0.81
C ALA A 56 -11.29 2.34 1.76
N PRO A 57 -11.72 1.07 1.79
CA PRO A 57 -11.08 0.05 2.61
C PRO A 57 -9.68 -0.27 2.07
N VAL A 58 -8.88 -0.93 2.91
CA VAL A 58 -7.60 -1.51 2.47
C VAL A 58 -7.88 -2.71 1.56
N CYS A 59 -7.15 -2.79 0.45
CA CYS A 59 -7.19 -3.95 -0.43
C CYS A 59 -6.62 -5.18 0.28
N LYS A 60 -7.46 -6.16 0.62
CA LYS A 60 -7.05 -7.36 1.37
C LYS A 60 -5.97 -8.17 0.65
N LEU A 61 -6.14 -8.42 -0.66
CA LEU A 61 -5.17 -9.14 -1.48
C LEU A 61 -3.81 -8.43 -1.48
N PHE A 62 -3.81 -7.11 -1.69
CA PHE A 62 -2.58 -6.35 -1.69
C PHE A 62 -1.91 -6.34 -0.30
N ALA A 63 -2.67 -6.13 0.76
CA ALA A 63 -2.11 -6.06 2.11
C ALA A 63 -1.45 -7.39 2.53
N LEU A 64 -2.08 -8.52 2.20
CA LEU A 64 -1.64 -9.86 2.59
C LEU A 64 -0.56 -10.42 1.65
N GLU A 65 -0.75 -10.30 0.34
CA GLU A 65 0.10 -10.93 -0.68
C GLU A 65 1.10 -9.96 -1.33
N GLY A 66 0.93 -8.65 -1.10
CA GLY A 66 1.63 -7.59 -1.85
C GLY A 66 1.32 -7.61 -3.34
N TYR A 67 0.18 -8.18 -3.73
CA TYR A 67 -0.27 -8.27 -5.11
C TYR A 67 -1.80 -8.16 -5.20
N CYS A 68 -2.30 -7.37 -6.15
CA CYS A 68 -3.71 -7.32 -6.50
C CYS A 68 -3.89 -7.43 -8.01
N PRO A 69 -4.69 -8.39 -8.51
CA PRO A 69 -4.91 -8.57 -9.96
C PRO A 69 -5.60 -7.38 -10.62
N LYS A 70 -6.35 -6.56 -9.85
CA LYS A 70 -7.04 -5.38 -10.38
C LYS A 70 -6.11 -4.21 -10.70
N GLY A 71 -4.88 -4.19 -10.15
CA GLY A 71 -3.91 -3.13 -10.43
C GLY A 71 -4.51 -1.72 -10.28
N LEU A 72 -4.49 -0.95 -11.38
CA LEU A 72 -5.03 0.42 -11.44
C LEU A 72 -6.56 0.50 -11.30
N GLU A 73 -7.29 -0.59 -11.58
CA GLU A 73 -8.75 -0.66 -11.48
C GLU A 73 -9.22 -1.01 -10.05
N CYS A 74 -8.28 -1.14 -9.11
CA CYS A 74 -8.61 -1.40 -7.72
C CYS A 74 -9.06 -0.13 -7.00
N HIS A 75 -10.34 -0.08 -6.63
CA HIS A 75 -10.91 1.03 -5.85
C HIS A 75 -10.60 0.97 -4.34
N SER A 76 -9.81 -0.01 -3.90
CA SER A 76 -9.35 -0.15 -2.50
C SER A 76 -7.90 0.30 -2.36
N LYS A 77 -7.51 0.75 -1.17
CA LYS A 77 -6.16 1.28 -0.93
C LYS A 77 -5.11 0.15 -1.00
N HIS A 78 -4.14 0.26 -1.90
CA HIS A 78 -2.95 -0.59 -1.90
C HIS A 78 -1.93 -0.08 -0.88
N VAL A 79 -2.05 -0.56 0.35
CA VAL A 79 -1.15 -0.28 1.48
C VAL A 79 -0.86 -1.57 2.26
N HIS A 80 0.33 -1.68 2.85
CA HIS A 80 0.71 -2.81 3.69
C HIS A 80 0.36 -2.57 5.17
N VAL A 81 -0.93 -2.56 5.48
CA VAL A 81 -1.47 -2.50 6.85
C VAL A 81 -2.55 -3.55 7.02
N CYS A 82 -2.84 -3.96 8.26
CA CYS A 82 -3.88 -4.94 8.53
C CYS A 82 -5.26 -4.41 8.09
N PRO A 83 -5.95 -5.07 7.14
CA PRO A 83 -7.25 -4.59 6.66
C PRO A 83 -8.32 -4.57 7.74
N GLU A 84 -8.37 -5.64 8.57
CA GLU A 84 -9.36 -5.78 9.64
C GLU A 84 -9.19 -4.68 10.71
N PHE A 85 -7.93 -4.43 11.11
CA PHE A 85 -7.62 -3.38 12.07
C PHE A 85 -7.88 -1.98 11.50
N ALA A 86 -7.54 -1.75 10.22
CA ALA A 86 -7.76 -0.46 9.58
C ALA A 86 -9.25 -0.10 9.46
N GLU A 87 -10.13 -1.10 9.43
CA GLU A 87 -11.58 -0.93 9.33
C GLU A 87 -12.26 -0.88 10.70
N THR A 88 -11.84 -1.73 11.65
CA THR A 88 -12.58 -1.96 12.91
C THR A 88 -11.82 -1.55 14.18
N ALA A 89 -10.56 -1.12 14.05
CA ALA A 89 -9.61 -0.94 15.15
C ALA A 89 -9.38 -2.20 16.01
N LYS A 90 -9.78 -3.37 15.52
CA LYS A 90 -9.58 -4.68 16.14
C LYS A 90 -9.04 -5.66 15.10
N CYS A 91 -8.29 -6.65 15.54
CA CYS A 91 -7.85 -7.75 14.69
C CYS A 91 -8.08 -9.05 15.44
N SER A 92 -8.77 -10.01 14.80
CA SER A 92 -9.07 -11.33 15.36
C SER A 92 -7.84 -12.25 15.39
N ASN A 93 -6.83 -11.97 14.57
CA ASN A 93 -5.58 -12.72 14.56
C ASN A 93 -4.58 -12.16 15.58
N ALA A 94 -4.43 -12.84 16.72
CA ALA A 94 -3.45 -12.49 17.77
C ALA A 94 -2.00 -12.50 17.28
N ASN A 95 -1.69 -13.24 16.21
CA ASN A 95 -0.36 -13.34 15.61
C ASN A 95 -0.24 -12.56 14.28
N CYS A 96 -1.10 -11.57 14.06
CA CYS A 96 -1.07 -10.75 12.84
C CYS A 96 0.29 -10.07 12.68
N ARG A 97 0.92 -10.26 11.51
CA ARG A 97 2.23 -9.66 11.18
C ARG A 97 2.11 -8.35 10.40
N LEU A 98 0.89 -7.95 10.04
CA LEU A 98 0.66 -6.69 9.34
C LEU A 98 0.61 -5.52 10.34
N PRO A 99 1.11 -4.33 9.97
CA PRO A 99 1.02 -3.15 10.82
C PRO A 99 -0.42 -2.81 11.23
N HIS A 100 -0.65 -2.64 12.53
CA HIS A 100 -1.91 -2.15 13.12
C HIS A 100 -1.82 -0.64 13.33
N VAL A 101 -2.06 0.12 12.26
CA VAL A 101 -1.98 1.59 12.28
C VAL A 101 -3.38 2.16 12.49
N ALA A 102 -3.59 2.87 13.59
CA ALA A 102 -4.81 3.65 13.77
C ALA A 102 -4.83 4.77 12.72
N GLN A 103 -5.94 4.92 12.00
CA GLN A 103 -6.07 6.08 11.11
C GLN A 103 -6.12 7.34 11.99
N SER A 104 -5.23 8.29 11.71
CA SER A 104 -5.39 9.64 12.23
C SER A 104 -6.63 10.23 11.57
N THR A 105 -7.80 10.04 12.20
CA THR A 105 -8.98 10.79 11.81
C THR A 105 -8.62 12.26 12.01
N SER A 106 -8.49 13.01 10.92
CA SER A 106 -8.55 14.47 11.00
C SER A 106 -10.00 14.85 11.32
N LYS A 107 -10.47 14.49 12.52
CA LYS A 107 -11.59 15.15 13.18
C LYS A 107 -11.00 16.22 14.07
N ASP A 108 -10.51 17.28 13.44
CA ASP A 108 -10.46 18.57 14.08
C ASP A 108 -10.41 19.67 13.03
N LYS A 109 -11.21 20.70 13.29
CA LYS A 109 -11.36 21.99 12.59
C LYS A 109 -12.35 22.02 11.43
N HIS A 110 -13.63 22.29 11.75
CA HIS A 110 -14.33 23.55 11.44
C HIS A 110 -15.50 23.73 12.43
N ALA A 111 -15.61 24.95 12.99
CA ALA A 111 -16.54 25.47 14.00
C ALA A 111 -16.18 25.15 15.47
#